data_AF-A0A3C1TQI4-F1
#
_entry.id   AF-A0A3C1TQI4-F1
#
_cell.length_a   1.000
_cell.length_b   1.000
_cell.length_c   1.000
_cell.angle_alpha   90.00
_cell.angle_beta   90.00
_cell.angle_gamma   90.00
#
_symmetry.space_group_name_H-M   'P 1'
#
loop_
_entity.id
_entity.type
_entity.pdbx_description
1 polymer ?
#
loop_
_entity_poly.entity_id
_entity_poly.type
_entity_poly.pdbx_seq_one_letter_code
_entity_poly.pdbx_strand_id
1 'polypeptide(L)' 'MQVSVSKKLINCDLGECLTPNPDAGAMLLIDMANIACGGHAGDDESMVKTIKLAKQNNVKIGVHPSYED' A
#
# COMPACT_ATOMS: atom_id res chain seq x y z
N MET A 1 -4.36 36.57 -5.29
CA MET A 1 -5.36 35.49 -5.21
C MET A 1 -4.59 34.19 -5.02
N GLN A 2 -4.78 33.52 -3.88
CA GLN A 2 -4.21 32.19 -3.68
C GLN A 2 -5.11 31.21 -4.42
N VAL A 3 -4.61 30.60 -5.50
CA VAL A 3 -5.35 29.56 -6.20
C VAL A 3 -5.34 28.33 -5.29
N SER A 4 -6.51 27.93 -4.79
CA SER A 4 -6.64 26.71 -3.99
C SER A 4 -6.47 25.50 -4.90
N VAL A 5 -5.26 24.96 -4.97
CA VAL A 5 -4.99 23.70 -5.67
C VAL A 5 -5.35 22.55 -4.73
N SER A 6 -6.31 21.72 -5.13
CA SER A 6 -6.68 20.53 -4.35
C SER A 6 -5.61 19.45 -4.52
N LYS A 7 -4.94 19.06 -3.43
CA LYS A 7 -3.99 17.94 -3.44
C LYS A 7 -4.73 16.66 -3.81
N LYS A 8 -4.29 15.97 -4.86
CA LYS A 8 -4.73 14.60 -5.17
C LYS A 8 -3.94 13.63 -4.31
N LEU A 9 -4.62 12.62 -3.79
CA LEU A 9 -3.99 11.54 -3.05
C LEU A 9 -3.52 10.45 -4.02
N ILE A 10 -2.34 9.91 -3.77
CA ILE A 10 -1.79 8.78 -4.52
C ILE A 10 -1.92 7.51 -3.69
N ASN A 11 -2.41 6.44 -4.33
CA ASN A 11 -2.46 5.12 -3.73
C ASN A 11 -1.69 4.11 -4.58
N CYS A 12 -1.28 3.00 -3.96
CA CYS A 12 -0.66 1.86 -4.62
C CYS A 12 -1.11 0.56 -3.94
N ASP A 13 -1.36 -0.47 -4.73
CA ASP A 13 -1.58 -1.83 -4.25
C ASP A 13 -0.22 -2.43 -3.85
N LEU A 14 -0.15 -3.02 -2.66
CA LEU A 14 1.09 -3.47 -2.01
C LEU A 14 0.83 -4.73 -1.16
N GLY A 15 1.90 -5.36 -0.65
CA GLY A 15 1.79 -6.60 0.11
C GLY A 15 1.55 -7.84 -0.75
N GLU A 16 1.85 -7.79 -2.04
CA GLU A 16 1.54 -8.82 -3.05
C GLU A 16 2.70 -9.82 -3.30
N CYS A 17 3.59 -10.02 -2.32
CA CYS A 17 4.71 -10.98 -2.38
C CYS A 17 5.69 -10.78 -3.57
N LEU A 18 5.82 -9.55 -4.09
CA LEU A 18 6.75 -9.25 -5.18
C LEU A 18 8.22 -9.46 -4.77
N THR A 19 9.03 -9.98 -5.71
CA THR A 19 10.48 -10.19 -5.54
C THR A 19 11.26 -9.52 -6.68
N PRO A 20 12.17 -8.57 -6.39
CA PRO A 20 12.44 -7.99 -5.06
C PRO A 20 11.25 -7.17 -4.55
N ASN A 21 11.04 -7.13 -3.23
CA ASN A 21 9.92 -6.40 -2.63
C ASN A 21 10.11 -4.88 -2.79
N PRO A 22 9.23 -4.17 -3.51
CA PRO A 22 9.38 -2.74 -3.77
C PRO A 22 8.67 -1.84 -2.74
N ASP A 23 7.90 -2.42 -1.82
CA ASP A 23 6.95 -1.71 -0.95
C ASP A 23 7.60 -0.57 -0.16
N ALA A 24 8.80 -0.79 0.38
CA ALA A 24 9.51 0.23 1.16
C ALA A 24 9.82 1.49 0.34
N GLY A 25 10.14 1.34 -0.95
CA GLY A 25 10.35 2.46 -1.86
C GLY A 25 9.05 3.19 -2.20
N ALA A 26 7.96 2.43 -2.39
CA ALA A 26 6.65 2.99 -2.68
C ALA A 26 6.13 3.88 -1.53
N MET A 27 6.37 3.52 -0.27
CA MET A 27 5.93 4.29 0.90
C MET A 27 6.41 5.76 0.90
N LEU A 28 7.52 6.07 0.22
CA LEU A 28 8.07 7.43 0.13
C LEU A 28 7.29 8.33 -0.84
N LEU A 29 6.39 7.75 -1.64
CA LEU A 29 5.75 8.41 -2.78
C LEU A 29 4.21 8.48 -2.68
N ILE A 30 3.61 7.70 -1.78
CA ILE A 30 2.14 7.48 -1.74
C ILE A 30 1.51 8.04 -0.46
N ASP A 31 0.22 8.35 -0.54
CA ASP A 31 -0.59 8.75 0.62
C ASP A 31 -1.36 7.55 1.23
N MET A 32 -1.58 6.48 0.45
CA MET A 32 -2.32 5.29 0.87
C MET A 32 -1.75 4.01 0.25
N ALA A 33 -1.63 2.95 1.04
CA ALA A 33 -1.31 1.59 0.61
C ALA A 33 -2.58 0.73 0.69
N ASN A 34 -3.01 0.15 -0.44
CA ASN A 34 -4.06 -0.87 -0.45
C ASN A 34 -3.37 -2.22 -0.27
N ILE A 35 -3.53 -2.85 0.89
CA ILE A 35 -2.76 -4.03 1.25
C ILE A 35 -3.56 -5.28 0.86
N ALA A 36 -2.92 -6.18 0.10
CA ALA A 36 -3.48 -7.46 -0.32
C ALA A 36 -4.07 -8.25 0.87
N CYS A 37 -5.00 -9.16 0.59
CA CYS A 37 -5.76 -9.89 1.61
C CYS A 37 -5.64 -11.42 1.50
N GLY A 38 -4.72 -11.95 0.70
CA GLY A 38 -4.46 -13.39 0.59
C GLY A 38 -5.35 -14.16 -0.40
N GLY A 39 -6.17 -13.47 -1.18
CA GLY A 39 -6.93 -14.07 -2.28
C GLY A 39 -6.05 -14.23 -3.52
N HIS A 40 -5.99 -13.21 -4.37
CA HIS A 40 -5.20 -13.22 -5.61
C HIS A 40 -3.69 -13.09 -5.35
N ALA A 41 -3.32 -12.47 -4.23
CA ALA A 41 -1.94 -12.25 -3.82
C ALA A 41 -1.86 -11.94 -2.32
N GLY A 42 -0.63 -12.00 -1.81
CA GLY A 42 -0.30 -11.72 -0.43
C GLY A 42 -0.30 -12.96 0.45
N ASP A 43 0.62 -12.99 1.40
CA ASP A 43 0.68 -13.96 2.49
C ASP A 43 0.81 -13.24 3.84
N ASP A 44 0.76 -13.98 4.93
CA ASP A 44 0.87 -13.39 6.28
C ASP A 44 2.15 -12.56 6.46
N GLU A 45 3.26 -12.98 5.86
CA GLU A 45 4.54 -12.28 5.98
C GLU A 45 4.53 -10.97 5.18
N SER A 46 4.11 -11.01 3.91
CA SER A 46 4.05 -9.84 3.03
C SER A 46 3.09 -8.81 3.59
N MET A 47 1.86 -9.21 3.97
CA MET A 47 0.84 -8.32 4.49
C MET A 47 1.30 -7.64 5.79
N VAL A 48 1.83 -8.41 6.75
CA VAL A 48 2.33 -7.86 8.03
C VAL A 48 3.50 -6.92 7.80
N LYS A 49 4.42 -7.26 6.89
CA LYS A 49 5.55 -6.39 6.55
C LYS A 49 5.07 -5.07 5.94
N THR A 50 4.13 -5.10 5.01
CA THR A 50 3.58 -3.89 4.37
C THR A 50 2.81 -3.02 5.36
N ILE A 51 2.03 -3.62 6.28
CA ILE A 51 1.35 -2.89 7.37
C ILE A 51 2.37 -2.15 8.24
N LYS A 52 3.48 -2.81 8.62
CA LYS A 52 4.55 -2.19 9.41
C LYS A 52 5.20 -1.03 8.66
N LEU A 53 5.51 -1.22 7.37
CA LEU A 53 6.08 -0.18 6.52
C LEU A 53 5.15 1.04 6.38
N ALA A 54 3.86 0.82 6.17
CA ALA A 54 2.87 1.89 6.07
C ALA A 54 2.78 2.71 7.36
N LYS A 55 2.73 2.02 8.52
CA LYS A 55 2.74 2.68 9.84
C LYS A 55 4.01 3.50 10.07
N GLN A 56 5.18 2.97 9.72
CA GLN A 56 6.46 3.66 9.89
C GLN A 56 6.56 4.94 9.03
N ASN A 57 5.92 4.95 7.85
CA ASN A 57 5.97 6.07 6.91
C ASN A 57 4.74 7.00 6.99
N ASN A 58 3.85 6.80 7.97
CA ASN A 58 2.58 7.55 8.09
C ASN A 58 1.69 7.48 6.82
N VAL A 59 1.73 6.35 6.11
CA VAL A 59 0.89 6.07 4.94
C VAL A 59 -0.44 5.47 5.42
N LYS A 60 -1.56 5.91 4.84
CA LYS A 60 -2.89 5.36 5.17
C LYS A 60 -2.99 3.90 4.71
N ILE A 61 -3.68 3.08 5.49
CA ILE A 61 -3.88 1.67 5.16
C ILE A 61 -5.31 1.46 4.66
N GLY A 62 -5.43 0.83 3.50
CA GLY A 62 -6.67 0.27 2.96
C GLY A 62 -6.56 -1.25 2.83
N VAL A 63 -7.70 -1.93 2.74
CA VAL A 63 -7.76 -3.37 2.40
C VAL A 63 -7.93 -3.52 0.88
N HIS A 64 -7.23 -4.48 0.30
CA HIS A 64 -7.32 -4.84 -1.12
C HIS A 64 -7.81 -6.29 -1.28
N PRO A 65 -9.12 -6.54 -1.06
CA PRO A 65 -9.69 -7.87 -1.21
C PRO A 65 -9.84 -8.26 -2.69
N SER A 66 -9.91 -9.55 -2.94
CA SER A 66 -10.17 -10.13 -4.26
C SER A 66 -10.93 -11.44 -4.15
N TYR A 67 -11.19 -12.09 -5.29
CA TYR A 67 -11.57 -13.49 -5.31
C TYR A 67 -10.45 -14.39 -4.77
N GLU A 68 -10.84 -15.59 -4.34
CA GLU A 68 -9.95 -16.73 -4.13
C GLU A 68 -9.67 -17.34 -5.51
N ASP A 69 -8.45 -17.15 -6.02
CA ASP A 69 -7.97 -17.67 -7.31
C ASP A 69 -6.93 -18.78 -7.07
#